data_AF-X1MQF6-F1
#
_entry.id   AF-X1MQF6-F1
#
_cell.length_a   1.000
_cell.length_b   1.000
_cell.length_c   1.000
_cell.angle_alpha   90.00
_cell.angle_beta   90.00
_cell.angle_gamma   90.00
#
_symmetry.space_group_name_H-M   'P 1'
#
loop_
_entity.id
_entity.type
_entity.pdbx_description
1 polymer ?
#
loop_
_entity_poly.entity_id
_entity_poly.type
_entity_poly.pdbx_seq_one_letter_code
_entity_poly.pdbx_strand_id
1 'polypeptide(L)'
;KPDTMSIVFIVLSAVILLFIFVPPLKTIFSSSPGTLWNTLLEEDVYSSILLTISAALIATLIGLFLGVPLAYLLARHQFRGKRFLEAIIDVPIVIPHSAAGVALLFVFGSNFLAGKVSGYCG
;
A
#
# COMPACT_ATOMS: atom_id res chain seq x y z
N LYS A 1 32.12 -20.92 -20.61
CA LYS A 1 32.86 -20.54 -19.37
C LYS A 1 32.28 -19.21 -18.94
N PRO A 2 31.71 -19.09 -17.73
CA PRO A 2 31.21 -17.80 -17.28
C PRO A 2 32.37 -16.80 -17.29
N ASP A 3 32.15 -15.64 -17.89
CA ASP A 3 33.08 -14.54 -17.90
C ASP A 3 33.19 -13.93 -16.49
N THR A 4 34.34 -13.34 -16.18
CA THR A 4 34.63 -12.76 -14.86
C THR A 4 33.59 -11.71 -14.44
N MET A 5 33.01 -10.98 -15.39
CA MET A 5 31.97 -9.98 -15.11
C MET A 5 30.65 -10.65 -14.71
N SER A 6 30.22 -11.69 -15.43
CA SER A 6 29.04 -12.49 -15.03
C SER A 6 29.18 -13.11 -13.65
N ILE A 7 30.39 -13.57 -13.28
CA ILE A 7 30.64 -14.10 -11.93
C ILE A 7 30.46 -13.01 -10.88
N VAL A 8 30.97 -11.80 -11.13
CA VAL A 8 30.80 -10.65 -10.22
C VAL A 8 29.32 -10.29 -10.06
N PHE A 9 28.54 -10.24 -11.14
CA PHE A 9 27.10 -9.98 -11.06
C PHE A 9 26.34 -11.07 -10.30
N ILE A 10 26.68 -12.34 -10.51
CA ILE A 10 26.08 -13.48 -9.78
C ILE A 10 26.38 -13.38 -8.28
N VAL A 11 27.62 -13.06 -7.90
CA VAL A 11 27.99 -12.90 -6.49
C VAL A 11 27.26 -11.70 -5.87
N LEU A 12 27.24 -10.55 -6.55
CA LEU A 12 26.60 -9.34 -6.03
C LEU A 12 25.07 -9.53 -5.87
N SER A 13 24.43 -10.12 -6.87
CA SER A 13 23.00 -10.47 -6.80
C SER A 13 22.71 -11.51 -5.71
N ALA A 14 23.55 -12.53 -5.56
CA ALA A 14 23.41 -13.51 -4.48
C ALA A 14 23.52 -12.85 -3.10
N VAL A 15 24.42 -11.89 -2.92
CA VAL A 15 24.54 -11.12 -1.65
C VAL A 15 23.29 -10.30 -1.37
N ILE A 16 22.76 -9.60 -2.38
CA ILE A 16 21.52 -8.79 -2.23
C ILE A 16 20.32 -9.69 -1.91
N LEU A 17 20.18 -10.81 -2.62
CA LEU A 17 19.13 -11.80 -2.37
C LEU A 17 19.27 -12.39 -0.97
N LEU A 18 20.49 -12.70 -0.53
CA LEU A 18 20.71 -13.21 0.81
C LEU A 18 20.31 -12.16 1.86
N PHE A 19 20.66 -10.89 1.66
CA PHE A 19 20.29 -9.81 2.57
C PHE A 19 18.76 -9.59 2.67
N ILE A 20 18.02 -9.71 1.57
CA ILE A 20 16.56 -9.51 1.58
C ILE A 20 15.82 -10.72 2.16
N PHE A 21 16.30 -11.95 1.92
CA PHE A 21 15.60 -13.18 2.34
C PHE A 21 15.98 -13.66 3.74
N VAL A 22 17.20 -13.38 4.23
CA VAL A 22 17.64 -13.86 5.55
C VAL A 22 16.77 -13.36 6.70
N PRO A 23 16.38 -12.07 6.81
CA PRO A 23 15.57 -11.61 7.94
C PRO A 23 14.19 -12.27 8.00
N PRO A 24 13.40 -12.33 6.91
CA PRO A 24 12.13 -13.07 6.90
C PRO A 24 12.29 -14.55 7.26
N LEU A 25 13.30 -15.23 6.69
CA LEU A 25 13.57 -16.64 6.99
C LEU A 25 13.92 -16.82 8.48
N LYS A 26 14.81 -15.97 9.03
CA LYS A 26 15.15 -16.02 10.45
C LYS A 26 13.93 -15.84 11.34
N THR A 27 13.07 -14.87 11.05
CA THR A 27 11.85 -14.62 11.82
C THR A 27 10.91 -15.83 11.82
N ILE A 28 10.78 -16.52 10.68
CA ILE A 28 9.94 -17.71 10.55
C ILE A 28 10.55 -18.89 11.34
N PHE A 29 11.85 -19.14 11.20
CA PHE A 29 12.52 -20.26 11.87
C PHE A 29 12.76 -20.03 13.37
N SER A 30 12.82 -18.78 13.84
CA SER A 30 12.98 -18.45 15.27
C SER A 30 11.66 -18.49 16.05
N SER A 31 10.52 -18.44 15.35
CA SER A 31 9.20 -18.43 15.98
C SER A 31 8.67 -19.85 16.08
N SER A 32 8.36 -20.32 17.29
CA SER A 32 7.74 -21.65 17.48
C SER A 32 6.39 -21.70 16.74
N PRO A 33 6.14 -22.71 15.88
CA PRO A 33 4.87 -22.85 15.17
C PRO A 33 3.64 -22.87 16.10
N GLY A 34 3.80 -23.36 17.33
CA GLY A 34 2.74 -23.37 18.33
C GLY A 34 2.42 -21.97 18.88
N THR A 35 3.42 -21.12 19.07
CA THR A 35 3.22 -19.73 19.51
C THR A 35 2.54 -18.91 18.41
N LEU A 36 2.94 -19.09 17.16
CA LEU A 36 2.29 -18.47 16.00
C LEU A 36 0.80 -18.82 15.92
N TRP A 37 0.47 -20.10 16.09
CA TRP A 37 -0.93 -20.55 16.03
C TRP A 37 -1.79 -19.97 17.15
N ASN A 38 -1.25 -19.90 18.37
CA ASN A 38 -1.94 -19.31 19.52
C ASN A 38 -2.13 -17.80 19.34
N THR A 39 -1.11 -17.07 18.86
CA THR A 39 -1.22 -15.62 18.59
C THR A 39 -2.20 -15.31 17.46
N LEU A 40 -2.33 -16.17 16.45
CA LEU A 40 -3.34 -15.99 15.39
C LEU A 40 -4.78 -16.19 15.90
N LEU A 41 -4.96 -17.00 16.94
CA LEU A 41 -6.25 -17.26 17.58
C LEU A 41 -6.60 -16.22 18.65
N GLU A 42 -5.69 -15.32 18.99
CA GLU A 42 -6.00 -14.17 19.84
C GLU A 42 -7.01 -13.27 19.14
N GLU A 43 -8.06 -12.89 19.88
CA GLU A 43 -9.21 -12.14 19.35
C GLU A 43 -8.80 -10.81 18.72
N ASP A 44 -7.82 -10.12 19.33
CA ASP A 44 -7.27 -8.85 18.84
C ASP A 44 -6.53 -9.01 17.51
N VAL A 45 -5.75 -10.07 17.36
CA VAL A 45 -4.94 -10.33 16.15
C VAL A 45 -5.85 -10.71 15.00
N TYR A 46 -6.77 -11.64 15.24
CA TYR A 46 -7.75 -12.06 14.24
C TYR A 46 -8.63 -10.89 13.77
N SER A 47 -9.14 -10.09 14.70
CA SER A 47 -9.97 -8.93 14.39
C SER A 47 -9.19 -7.87 13.59
N SER A 48 -7.93 -7.63 13.95
CA SER A 48 -7.06 -6.68 13.23
C SER A 48 -6.76 -7.15 11.80
N ILE A 49 -6.54 -8.46 11.59
CA ILE A 49 -6.34 -9.05 10.27
C ILE A 49 -7.60 -8.90 9.42
N LEU A 50 -8.77 -9.25 9.95
CA LEU A 50 -10.04 -9.10 9.25
C LEU A 50 -10.33 -7.63 8.89
N LEU A 51 -10.07 -6.71 9.81
CA LEU A 51 -10.24 -5.28 9.56
C LEU A 51 -9.31 -4.80 8.43
N THR A 52 -8.05 -5.23 8.44
CA THR A 52 -7.08 -4.87 7.40
C THR A 52 -7.50 -5.42 6.04
N ILE A 53 -7.89 -6.69 5.98
CA ILE A 53 -8.33 -7.34 4.74
C ILE A 53 -9.60 -6.67 4.20
N SER A 54 -10.60 -6.45 5.05
CA SER A 54 -11.85 -5.82 4.64
C SER A 54 -11.65 -4.38 4.18
N ALA A 55 -10.86 -3.58 4.90
CA ALA A 55 -10.53 -2.21 4.52
C ALA A 55 -9.77 -2.17 3.18
N ALA A 56 -8.77 -3.03 3.00
CA ALA A 56 -8.01 -3.12 1.75
C ALA A 56 -8.90 -3.56 0.57
N LEU A 57 -9.83 -4.49 0.81
CA LEU A 57 -10.77 -4.96 -0.21
C LEU A 57 -11.72 -3.84 -0.64
N ILE A 58 -12.31 -3.12 0.32
CA ILE A 58 -13.20 -1.99 0.03
C ILE A 58 -12.43 -0.90 -0.73
N ALA A 59 -11.23 -0.54 -0.28
CA ALA A 59 -10.39 0.45 -0.96
C ALA A 59 -10.05 0.01 -2.40
N THR A 60 -9.73 -1.28 -2.59
CA THR A 60 -9.44 -1.85 -3.91
C THR A 60 -10.66 -1.82 -4.82
N LEU A 61 -11.85 -2.18 -4.32
CA LEU A 61 -13.09 -2.13 -5.10
C LEU A 61 -13.42 -0.69 -5.52
N ILE A 62 -13.35 0.27 -4.58
CA ILE A 62 -13.55 1.68 -4.90
C ILE A 62 -12.54 2.14 -5.96
N GLY A 63 -11.26 1.81 -5.78
CA GLY A 63 -10.21 2.11 -6.74
C GLY A 63 -10.43 1.45 -8.11
N LEU A 64 -10.98 0.25 -8.15
CA LEU A 64 -11.29 -0.45 -9.39
C LEU A 64 -12.45 0.22 -10.12
N PHE A 65 -13.55 0.51 -9.43
CA PHE A 65 -14.73 1.13 -10.04
C PHE A 65 -14.52 2.59 -10.46
N LEU A 66 -13.69 3.35 -9.74
CA LEU A 66 -13.41 4.75 -10.08
C LEU A 66 -12.15 4.90 -10.95
N GLY A 67 -11.10 4.17 -10.61
CA GLY A 67 -9.80 4.28 -11.26
C GLY A 67 -9.74 3.63 -12.64
N VAL A 68 -10.38 2.47 -12.86
CA VAL A 68 -10.33 1.80 -14.18
C VAL A 68 -11.02 2.63 -15.27
N PRO A 69 -12.23 3.17 -15.08
CA PRO A 69 -12.84 4.06 -16.08
C PRO A 69 -12.02 5.33 -16.32
N LEU A 70 -11.46 5.92 -15.27
CA LEU A 70 -10.62 7.12 -15.37
C LEU A 70 -9.34 6.84 -16.16
N ALA A 71 -8.65 5.75 -15.86
CA ALA A 71 -7.46 5.30 -16.58
C ALA A 71 -7.76 5.00 -18.05
N TYR A 72 -8.89 4.34 -18.33
CA TYR A 72 -9.34 4.08 -19.70
C TYR A 72 -9.59 5.38 -20.48
N LEU A 73 -10.26 6.35 -19.86
CA LEU A 73 -10.53 7.66 -20.46
C LEU A 73 -9.22 8.42 -20.74
N LEU A 74 -8.29 8.46 -19.79
CA LEU A 74 -6.97 9.07 -19.96
C LEU A 74 -6.16 8.40 -21.07
N ALA A 75 -6.19 7.08 -21.15
CA ALA A 75 -5.45 6.33 -22.16
C ALA A 75 -6.02 6.55 -23.58
N ARG A 76 -7.36 6.67 -23.71
CA ARG A 76 -8.03 6.71 -25.01
C ARG A 76 -8.37 8.11 -25.52
N HIS A 77 -8.46 9.12 -24.66
CA HIS A 77 -8.80 10.50 -25.07
C HIS A 77 -7.65 11.47 -24.81
N GLN A 78 -7.46 12.40 -25.76
CA GLN A 78 -6.50 13.49 -25.65
C GLN A 78 -7.28 14.81 -25.51
N PHE A 79 -7.33 15.35 -24.29
CA PHE A 79 -8.02 16.61 -23.98
C PHE A 79 -7.04 17.61 -23.33
N ARG A 80 -7.33 18.92 -23.45
CA ARG A 80 -6.40 19.99 -23.05
C ARG A 80 -6.00 19.97 -21.56
N GLY A 81 -6.85 19.42 -20.68
CA GLY A 81 -6.60 19.30 -19.23
C GLY A 81 -5.97 17.99 -18.77
N LYS A 82 -5.64 17.07 -19.68
CA LYS A 82 -5.19 15.71 -19.34
C LYS A 82 -3.94 15.69 -18.46
N ARG A 83 -2.91 16.47 -18.82
CA ARG A 83 -1.66 16.57 -18.06
C ARG A 83 -1.85 17.05 -16.62
N PHE A 84 -2.81 17.95 -16.40
CA PHE A 84 -3.09 18.44 -15.06
C PHE A 84 -3.74 17.35 -14.20
N LEU A 85 -4.67 16.59 -14.79
CA LEU A 85 -5.32 15.47 -14.10
C LEU A 85 -4.33 14.33 -13.82
N GLU A 86 -3.46 13.98 -14.78
CA GLU A 86 -2.35 13.03 -14.57
C GLU A 86 -1.46 13.48 -13.40
N ALA A 87 -1.07 14.76 -13.37
CA ALA A 87 -0.26 15.29 -12.29
C ALA A 87 -0.94 15.12 -10.92
N ILE A 88 -2.25 15.43 -10.80
CA ILE A 88 -3.02 15.24 -9.56
C ILE A 88 -3.01 13.77 -9.11
N ILE A 89 -3.17 12.83 -10.04
CA ILE A 89 -3.20 11.39 -9.75
C ILE A 89 -1.83 10.90 -9.27
N ASP A 90 -0.73 11.47 -9.77
CA ASP A 90 0.63 11.09 -9.39
C ASP A 90 1.11 11.75 -8.08
N VAL A 91 0.50 12.86 -7.65
CA VAL A 91 0.86 13.57 -6.41
C VAL A 91 0.94 12.65 -5.17
N PRO A 92 -0.01 11.75 -4.88
CA PRO A 92 0.03 10.91 -3.68
C PRO A 92 1.23 9.96 -3.65
N ILE A 93 1.74 9.56 -4.81
CA ILE A 93 2.86 8.62 -4.93
C ILE A 93 4.18 9.29 -4.52
N VAL A 94 4.32 10.59 -4.82
CA VAL A 94 5.52 11.36 -4.45
C VAL A 94 5.44 11.92 -3.03
N ILE A 95 4.24 11.98 -2.44
CA ILE A 95 4.04 12.44 -1.06
C ILE A 95 4.47 11.33 -0.08
N PRO A 96 5.26 11.67 0.97
CA PRO A 96 5.57 10.73 2.04
C PRO A 96 4.30 10.21 2.74
N HIS A 97 4.24 8.92 3.05
CA HIS A 97 3.08 8.28 3.72
C HIS A 97 2.62 9.03 4.98
N SER A 98 3.55 9.59 5.76
CA SER A 98 3.24 10.39 6.94
C SER A 98 2.50 11.70 6.60
N ALA A 99 2.91 12.37 5.52
CA ALA A 99 2.26 13.60 5.06
C ALA A 99 0.88 13.30 4.45
N ALA A 100 0.71 12.17 3.77
CA ALA A 100 -0.59 11.70 3.32
C ALA A 100 -1.56 11.48 4.49
N GLY A 101 -1.07 10.88 5.59
CA GLY A 101 -1.85 10.73 6.82
C GLY A 101 -2.32 12.06 7.40
N VAL A 102 -1.44 13.06 7.47
CA VAL A 102 -1.79 14.42 7.93
C VAL A 102 -2.82 15.08 7.01
N ALA A 103 -2.68 14.94 5.69
CA ALA A 103 -3.64 15.47 4.72
C ALA A 103 -5.03 14.82 4.88
N LEU A 104 -5.09 13.50 5.09
CA LEU A 104 -6.33 12.79 5.39
C LEU A 104 -6.95 13.28 6.71
N LEU A 105 -6.16 13.46 7.76
CA LEU A 105 -6.64 14.03 9.03
C LEU A 105 -7.17 15.47 8.85
N PHE A 106 -6.56 16.28 7.98
CA PHE A 106 -7.09 17.61 7.68
C PHE A 106 -8.44 17.58 6.97
N VAL A 107 -8.67 16.61 6.08
CA VAL A 107 -9.91 16.49 5.30
C VAL A 107 -11.05 15.81 6.10
N PHE A 108 -10.71 14.72 6.80
CA PHE A 108 -11.66 13.88 7.53
C PHE A 108 -11.71 14.17 9.04
N GLY A 109 -10.84 15.07 9.54
CA GLY A 109 -10.85 15.49 10.93
C GLY A 109 -12.14 16.18 11.31
N SER A 110 -12.56 15.98 12.56
CA SER A 110 -13.80 16.48 13.16
C SER A 110 -14.02 18.01 13.02
N ASN A 111 -12.97 18.78 12.73
CA ASN A 111 -13.03 20.23 12.58
C ASN A 111 -13.11 20.76 11.13
N PHE A 112 -13.06 19.90 10.10
CA PHE A 112 -13.05 20.34 8.69
C PHE A 112 -14.02 19.58 7.78
N LEU A 113 -14.47 20.27 6.73
CA LEU A 113 -15.41 19.92 5.63
C LEU A 113 -16.29 18.66 5.76
N ALA A 114 -15.72 17.45 5.88
CA ALA A 114 -16.50 16.21 6.02
C ALA A 114 -17.13 16.05 7.43
N GLY A 115 -16.45 16.48 8.50
CA GLY A 115 -16.97 16.43 9.87
C GLY A 115 -18.19 17.34 10.08
N LYS A 116 -18.21 18.51 9.43
CA LYS A 116 -19.38 19.42 9.44
C LYS A 116 -20.58 18.85 8.69
N VAL A 117 -20.38 18.17 7.55
CA VAL A 117 -21.48 17.53 6.79
C VAL A 117 -22.12 16.40 7.60
N SER A 118 -21.33 15.61 8.33
CA SER A 118 -21.88 14.59 9.24
C SER A 118 -22.63 15.18 10.45
N GLY A 119 -22.33 16.42 10.85
CA GLY A 119 -23.02 17.11 11.94
C GLY A 119 -24.36 17.76 11.58
N TYR A 120 -24.66 17.92 10.28
CA TYR A 120 -25.97 18.40 9.80
C TYR A 120 -26.96 17.27 9.46
N CYS A 121 -26.50 16.01 9.51
CA CYS A 121 -27.31 14.81 9.29
C CYS A 121 -27.48 14.00 10.59
N GLY A 122 -27.63 14.69 11.72
CA GLY A 122 -27.95 14.17 13.04
C GLY A 122 -28.94 15.07 13.74
#